data_AF-A0A1B8GJB3-F1
#
_entry.id   AF-A0A1B8GJB3-F1
#
_cell.length_a   1.000
_cell.length_b   1.000
_cell.length_c   1.000
_cell.angle_alpha   90.00
_cell.angle_beta   90.00
_cell.angle_gamma   90.00
#
_symmetry.space_group_name_H-M   'P 1'
#
loop_
_entity.id
_entity.type
_entity.pdbx_description
1 polymer ?
#
loop_
_entity_poly.entity_id
_entity_poly.type
_entity_poly.pdbx_seq_one_letter_code
_entity_poly.pdbx_strand_id
1 'polypeptide(L)'
;MPFRFAHICDLLERLDQVYSRYPPYLPKDATQKSRDAVLYWFKKHGQKIRHDANGLALLSTLFPERTQRVHELDSKNLEKIICRALSLPSSRVTDLSRWREPGAGVGDLGACVERVVNQDVKEETAVQSRASGVTIEDIEQVLVSFASQTPLSPPPARPLALDGTCGARTASLGRLYQRLPARESKWLTRLILKSYSPIIVPDHLVYMLYHPFLPDLLEVEPDFSAALFLLRGMNIPALVH
;
A
#
# COMPACT_ATOMS: atom_id res chain seq x y z
N MET A 1 -4.99 19.03 4.22
CA MET A 1 -5.49 18.19 3.09
C MET A 1 -5.05 16.76 3.34
N PRO A 2 -5.85 15.73 3.02
CA PRO A 2 -5.45 14.34 3.25
C PRO A 2 -4.16 13.96 2.51
N PHE A 3 -3.38 13.02 3.05
CA PHE A 3 -2.05 12.71 2.55
C PHE A 3 -2.11 11.82 1.31
N ARG A 4 -1.57 12.28 0.17
CA ARG A 4 -1.66 11.57 -1.10
C ARG A 4 -0.87 10.26 -1.09
N PHE A 5 -1.48 9.19 -1.60
CA PHE A 5 -0.83 7.89 -1.73
C PHE A 5 0.40 7.93 -2.64
N ALA A 6 0.37 8.78 -3.68
CA ALA A 6 1.53 9.00 -4.56
C ALA A 6 2.80 9.41 -3.81
N HIS A 7 2.69 10.11 -2.66
CA HIS A 7 3.85 10.45 -1.85
C HIS A 7 4.47 9.22 -1.16
N ILE A 8 3.66 8.23 -0.76
CA ILE A 8 4.17 6.95 -0.28
C ILE A 8 4.82 6.18 -1.41
N CYS A 9 4.18 6.12 -2.58
CA CYS A 9 4.75 5.47 -3.75
C CYS A 9 6.09 6.07 -4.17
N ASP A 10 6.31 7.37 -4.02
CA ASP A 10 7.62 8.00 -4.27
C ASP A 10 8.73 7.44 -3.35
N LEU A 11 8.43 7.10 -2.10
CA LEU A 11 9.38 6.43 -1.20
C LEU A 11 9.60 4.98 -1.62
N LEU A 12 8.51 4.23 -1.81
CA LEU A 12 8.57 2.81 -2.17
C LEU A 12 9.32 2.61 -3.49
N GLU A 13 9.09 3.46 -4.49
CA GLU A 13 9.81 3.38 -5.77
C GLU A 13 11.32 3.64 -5.62
N ARG A 14 11.71 4.60 -4.75
CA ARG A 14 13.13 4.86 -4.47
C ARG A 14 13.79 3.68 -3.76
N LEU A 15 13.07 3.03 -2.85
CA LEU A 15 13.56 1.83 -2.20
C LEU A 15 13.64 0.66 -3.20
N ASP A 16 12.65 0.49 -4.09
CA ASP A 16 12.67 -0.51 -5.16
C ASP A 16 13.94 -0.38 -6.00
N GLN A 17 14.30 0.85 -6.39
CA GLN A 17 15.52 1.13 -7.14
C GLN A 17 16.81 0.74 -6.40
N VAL A 18 16.81 0.71 -5.06
CA VAL A 18 17.95 0.22 -4.27
C VAL A 18 18.06 -1.29 -4.40
N TYR A 19 16.95 -2.02 -4.29
CA TYR A 19 16.93 -3.49 -4.24
C TYR A 19 16.87 -4.16 -5.62
N SER A 20 16.36 -3.47 -6.64
CA SER A 20 16.27 -3.97 -8.03
C SER A 20 17.50 -3.64 -8.88
N ARG A 21 18.47 -2.87 -8.36
CA ARG A 21 19.68 -2.49 -9.09
C ARG A 21 20.51 -3.72 -9.46
N TYR A 22 21.08 -3.70 -10.68
CA TYR A 22 22.14 -4.62 -11.09
C TYR A 22 23.43 -3.84 -11.48
N PRO A 23 24.62 -4.25 -10.99
CA PRO A 23 24.84 -5.24 -9.95
C PRO A 23 24.22 -4.81 -8.60
N PRO A 24 23.83 -5.76 -7.74
CA PRO A 24 23.25 -5.43 -6.44
C PRO A 24 24.25 -4.72 -5.54
N TYR A 25 23.76 -3.84 -4.68
CA TYR A 25 24.58 -3.25 -3.63
C TYR A 25 25.03 -4.30 -2.62
N LEU A 26 26.18 -4.05 -1.98
CA LEU A 26 26.51 -4.78 -0.76
C LEU A 26 25.46 -4.47 0.33
N PRO A 27 25.17 -5.40 1.26
CA PRO A 27 24.11 -5.21 2.26
C PRO A 27 24.20 -3.92 3.08
N LYS A 28 25.43 -3.48 3.41
CA LYS A 28 25.68 -2.23 4.13
C LYS A 28 25.31 -0.99 3.30
N ASP A 29 25.67 -1.00 2.02
CA ASP A 29 25.37 0.10 1.10
C ASP A 29 23.87 0.18 0.82
N ALA A 30 23.21 -0.97 0.61
CA ALA A 30 21.75 -1.02 0.45
C ALA A 30 21.03 -0.43 1.67
N THR A 31 21.43 -0.84 2.87
CA THR A 31 20.89 -0.30 4.12
C THR A 31 21.09 1.21 4.22
N GLN A 32 22.29 1.71 3.90
CA GLN A 32 22.55 3.15 3.93
C GLN A 32 21.71 3.92 2.91
N LYS A 33 21.59 3.41 1.67
CA LYS A 33 20.76 4.03 0.63
C LYS A 33 19.29 4.06 1.00
N SER A 34 18.77 2.99 1.61
CA SER A 34 17.40 2.96 2.12
C SER A 34 17.18 4.00 3.22
N ARG A 35 18.15 4.17 4.14
CA ARG A 35 18.11 5.22 5.17
C ARG A 35 18.11 6.62 4.56
N ASP A 36 18.99 6.87 3.58
CA ASP A 36 19.05 8.15 2.88
C ASP A 36 17.73 8.47 2.16
N ALA A 37 17.09 7.46 1.55
CA ALA A 37 15.79 7.60 0.90
C ALA A 37 14.68 8.00 1.90
N VAL A 38 14.64 7.35 3.08
CA VAL A 38 13.69 7.70 4.15
C VAL A 38 13.94 9.11 4.68
N LEU A 39 15.19 9.46 4.99
CA LEU A 39 15.54 10.81 5.46
C LEU A 39 15.15 11.89 4.46
N TYR A 40 15.47 11.69 3.18
CA TYR A 40 15.06 12.60 2.12
C TYR A 40 13.54 12.71 2.01
N TRP A 41 12.82 11.59 2.12
CA TRP A 41 11.37 11.57 2.04
C TRP A 41 10.71 12.31 3.20
N PHE A 42 11.16 12.11 4.44
CA PHE A 42 10.71 12.87 5.60
C PHE A 42 11.07 14.36 5.48
N LYS A 43 12.25 14.70 4.96
CA LYS A 43 12.60 16.11 4.67
C LYS A 43 11.64 16.74 3.67
N LYS A 44 11.24 16.00 2.64
CA LYS A 44 10.35 16.48 1.56
C LYS A 44 8.88 16.55 1.97
N HIS A 45 8.40 15.58 2.78
CA HIS A 45 6.98 15.40 3.08
C HIS A 45 6.63 15.61 4.57
N GLY A 46 7.61 15.82 5.45
CA GLY A 46 7.44 15.86 6.91
C GLY A 46 6.40 16.85 7.40
N GLN A 47 6.34 18.05 6.83
CA GLN A 47 5.31 19.05 7.18
C GLN A 47 3.89 18.54 6.87
N LYS A 48 3.71 17.86 5.73
CA LYS A 48 2.42 17.25 5.39
C LYS A 48 2.14 16.02 6.27
N ILE A 49 3.16 15.23 6.60
CA ILE A 49 2.97 14.10 7.52
C ILE A 49 2.45 14.59 8.88
N ARG A 50 2.96 15.71 9.38
CA ARG A 50 2.58 16.27 10.68
C ARG A 50 1.17 16.87 10.71
N HIS A 51 0.81 17.64 9.68
CA HIS A 51 -0.43 18.45 9.71
C HIS A 51 -1.60 17.78 9.00
N ASP A 52 -1.32 16.91 8.05
CA ASP A 52 -2.27 16.50 7.01
C ASP A 52 -2.56 14.98 7.03
N ALA A 53 -1.60 14.16 7.46
CA ALA A 53 -1.73 12.70 7.40
C ALA A 53 -2.41 12.11 8.64
N ASN A 54 -3.30 11.15 8.42
CA ASN A 54 -3.71 10.25 9.48
C ASN A 54 -2.57 9.28 9.83
N GLY A 55 -2.01 9.40 11.04
CA GLY A 55 -0.89 8.58 11.50
C GLY A 55 -1.12 7.06 11.40
N LEU A 56 -2.34 6.59 11.71
CA LEU A 56 -2.66 5.17 11.63
C LEU A 56 -2.67 4.70 10.17
N ALA A 57 -3.31 5.47 9.28
CA ALA A 57 -3.32 5.17 7.84
C ALA A 57 -1.89 5.20 7.28
N LEU A 58 -1.06 6.14 7.73
CA LEU A 58 0.32 6.29 7.30
C LEU A 58 1.19 5.08 7.67
N LEU A 59 1.22 4.74 8.96
CA LEU A 59 2.02 3.61 9.46
C LEU A 59 1.50 2.28 8.91
N SER A 60 0.17 2.11 8.84
CA SER A 60 -0.44 0.93 8.22
C SER A 60 -0.10 0.79 6.74
N THR A 61 0.05 1.92 6.02
CA THR A 61 0.45 1.89 4.61
C THR A 61 1.93 1.58 4.47
N LEU A 62 2.80 2.12 5.32
CA LEU A 62 4.25 1.88 5.24
C LEU A 62 4.66 0.47 5.71
N PHE A 63 3.90 -0.12 6.65
CA PHE A 63 4.18 -1.41 7.28
C PHE A 63 2.95 -2.32 7.26
N PRO A 64 2.46 -2.72 6.07
CA PRO A 64 1.21 -3.47 5.96
C PRO A 64 1.27 -4.84 6.64
N GLU A 65 2.43 -5.48 6.69
CA GLU A 65 2.67 -6.74 7.40
C GLU A 65 2.43 -6.64 8.91
N ARG A 66 2.57 -5.45 9.50
CA ARG A 66 2.29 -5.20 10.93
C ARG A 66 0.81 -4.97 11.23
N THR A 67 -0.02 -4.80 10.20
CA THR A 67 -1.44 -4.58 10.41
C THR A 67 -2.14 -5.91 10.72
N GLN A 68 -2.81 -6.00 11.88
CA GLN A 68 -3.51 -7.21 12.32
C GLN A 68 -4.80 -7.51 11.54
N ARG A 69 -5.21 -6.64 10.62
CA ARG A 69 -6.46 -6.75 9.89
C ARG A 69 -6.43 -7.95 8.94
N VAL A 70 -7.16 -9.01 9.24
CA VAL A 70 -7.34 -10.13 8.29
C VAL A 70 -8.36 -9.68 7.25
N HIS A 71 -7.93 -9.45 6.02
CA HIS A 71 -8.84 -9.29 4.88
C HIS A 71 -8.81 -10.58 4.07
N GLU A 72 -9.95 -11.07 3.56
CA GLU A 72 -10.05 -12.28 2.73
C GLU A 72 -9.52 -12.10 1.28
N LEU A 73 -8.74 -11.05 1.04
CA LEU A 73 -8.22 -10.71 -0.29
C LEU A 73 -6.93 -11.47 -0.57
N ASP A 74 -7.06 -12.66 -1.15
CA ASP A 74 -5.94 -13.39 -1.73
C ASP A 74 -5.57 -12.86 -3.12
N SER A 75 -4.39 -13.24 -3.63
CA SER A 75 -3.90 -12.80 -4.94
C SER A 75 -4.85 -13.15 -6.10
N LYS A 76 -5.59 -14.28 -6.00
CA LYS A 76 -6.51 -14.72 -7.04
C LYS A 76 -7.79 -13.88 -7.09
N ASN A 77 -8.35 -13.54 -5.93
CA ASN A 77 -9.53 -12.68 -5.82
C ASN A 77 -9.17 -11.25 -6.20
N LEU A 78 -8.00 -10.77 -5.77
CA LEU A 78 -7.52 -9.44 -6.14
C LEU A 78 -7.33 -9.31 -7.65
N GLU A 79 -6.71 -10.30 -8.30
CA GLU A 79 -6.57 -10.34 -9.77
C GLU A 79 -7.94 -10.24 -10.47
N LYS A 80 -8.94 -11.01 -10.03
CA LYS A 80 -10.30 -10.94 -10.60
C LYS A 80 -10.93 -9.56 -10.44
N ILE A 81 -10.75 -8.91 -9.29
CA ILE A 81 -11.25 -7.55 -9.05
C ILE A 81 -10.59 -6.58 -10.01
N ILE A 82 -9.26 -6.67 -10.19
CA ILE A 82 -8.50 -5.79 -11.08
C ILE A 82 -8.92 -5.99 -12.54
N CYS A 83 -9.02 -7.24 -13.01
CA CYS A 83 -9.48 -7.55 -14.37
C CYS A 83 -10.83 -6.91 -14.68
N ARG A 84 -11.78 -7.03 -13.75
CA ARG A 84 -13.13 -6.47 -13.89
C ARG A 84 -13.12 -4.94 -13.81
N ALA A 85 -12.38 -4.38 -12.87
CA ALA A 85 -12.33 -2.94 -12.65
C ALA A 85 -11.71 -2.18 -13.82
N LEU A 86 -10.69 -2.76 -14.45
CA LEU A 86 -9.99 -2.17 -15.58
C LEU A 86 -10.53 -2.63 -16.95
N SER A 87 -11.62 -3.43 -16.97
CA SER A 87 -12.23 -3.96 -18.19
C SER A 87 -11.21 -4.57 -19.17
N LEU A 88 -10.26 -5.35 -18.65
CA LEU A 88 -9.11 -5.82 -19.43
C LEU A 88 -9.54 -6.81 -20.54
N PRO A 89 -9.02 -6.66 -21.77
CA PRO A 89 -9.21 -7.66 -22.82
C PRO A 89 -8.46 -8.97 -22.50
N SER A 90 -8.86 -10.07 -23.14
CA SER A 90 -8.33 -11.41 -22.87
C SER A 90 -6.79 -11.50 -22.91
N SER A 91 -6.14 -10.81 -23.85
CA SER A 91 -4.68 -10.76 -23.95
C SER A 91 -4.02 -10.17 -22.70
N ARG A 92 -4.60 -9.09 -22.15
CA ARG A 92 -4.10 -8.41 -20.95
C ARG A 92 -4.46 -9.15 -19.66
N VAL A 93 -5.55 -9.91 -19.66
CA VAL A 93 -5.83 -10.86 -18.58
C VAL A 93 -4.74 -11.94 -18.54
N THR A 94 -4.33 -12.48 -19.70
CA THR A 94 -3.21 -13.44 -19.77
C THR A 94 -1.91 -12.82 -19.25
N ASP A 95 -1.57 -11.60 -19.69
CA ASP A 95 -0.38 -10.88 -19.20
C ASP A 95 -0.43 -10.62 -17.69
N LEU A 96 -1.62 -10.32 -17.14
CA LEU A 96 -1.81 -10.16 -15.71
C LEU A 96 -1.56 -11.50 -15.00
N SER A 97 -2.17 -12.60 -15.46
CA SER A 97 -2.08 -13.91 -14.80
C SER A 97 -0.68 -14.54 -14.81
N ARG A 98 0.29 -14.00 -15.57
CA ARG A 98 1.67 -14.52 -15.62
C ARG A 98 2.41 -14.51 -14.28
N TRP A 99 1.98 -13.74 -13.28
CA TRP A 99 2.57 -13.81 -11.92
C TRP A 99 2.45 -15.22 -11.31
N ARG A 100 1.52 -16.04 -11.80
CA ARG A 100 1.30 -17.41 -11.33
C ARG A 100 2.31 -18.41 -11.88
N GLU A 101 3.04 -18.06 -12.94
CA GLU A 101 3.99 -18.95 -13.62
C GLU A 101 5.34 -18.92 -12.88
N PRO A 102 5.71 -20.00 -12.17
CA PRO A 102 6.98 -20.03 -11.44
C PRO A 102 8.15 -19.98 -12.43
N GLY A 103 9.13 -19.10 -12.18
CA GLY A 103 10.36 -19.04 -12.98
C GLY A 103 10.29 -18.20 -14.27
N ALA A 104 9.15 -17.60 -14.60
CA ALA A 104 9.02 -16.77 -15.82
C ALA A 104 9.79 -15.43 -15.73
N GLY A 105 10.33 -15.06 -14.57
CA GLY A 105 11.04 -13.78 -14.37
C GLY A 105 10.14 -12.54 -14.46
N VAL A 106 8.82 -12.75 -14.45
CA VAL A 106 7.79 -11.75 -14.73
C VAL A 106 7.49 -10.84 -13.54
N GLY A 107 7.87 -11.25 -12.32
CA GLY A 107 7.60 -10.55 -11.07
C GLY A 107 6.29 -10.99 -10.41
N ASP A 108 5.91 -10.26 -9.36
CA ASP A 108 4.68 -10.50 -8.58
C ASP A 108 3.43 -9.93 -9.27
N LEU A 109 2.25 -10.13 -8.67
CA LEU A 109 0.99 -9.56 -9.19
C LEU A 109 1.10 -8.03 -9.33
N GLY A 110 1.75 -7.34 -8.37
CA GLY A 110 1.96 -5.90 -8.45
C GLY A 110 2.72 -5.47 -9.70
N ALA A 111 3.83 -6.15 -10.02
CA ALA A 111 4.58 -5.89 -11.26
C ALA A 111 3.74 -6.17 -12.52
N CYS A 112 2.92 -7.22 -12.50
CA CYS A 112 2.03 -7.53 -13.62
C CYS A 112 0.96 -6.45 -13.83
N VAL A 113 0.38 -5.93 -12.75
CA VAL A 113 -0.58 -4.80 -12.78
C VAL A 113 0.07 -3.56 -13.39
N GLU A 114 1.29 -3.21 -12.97
CA GLU A 114 2.02 -2.05 -13.51
C GLU A 114 2.16 -2.14 -15.03
N ARG A 115 2.59 -3.30 -15.54
CA ARG A 115 2.76 -3.50 -16.98
C ARG A 115 1.45 -3.38 -17.73
N VAL A 116 0.40 -4.04 -17.24
CA VAL A 116 -0.92 -4.04 -17.86
C VAL A 116 -1.48 -2.62 -17.90
N VAL A 117 -1.43 -1.87 -16.80
CA VAL A 117 -1.91 -0.47 -16.76
C VAL A 117 -1.07 0.44 -17.67
N ASN A 118 0.25 0.24 -17.75
CA ASN A 118 1.11 1.00 -18.66
C ASN A 118 0.86 0.72 -20.15
N GLN A 119 0.42 -0.49 -20.52
CA GLN A 119 0.02 -0.80 -21.90
C GLN A 119 -1.23 0.00 -22.30
N ASP A 120 -2.19 0.15 -21.38
CA ASP A 120 -3.43 0.95 -21.56
C ASP A 120 -3.12 2.39 -21.98
N VAL A 121 -2.23 3.03 -21.21
CA VAL A 121 -1.85 4.44 -21.41
C VAL A 121 -1.09 4.68 -22.72
N LYS A 122 -0.43 3.63 -23.24
CA LYS A 122 0.29 3.72 -24.52
C LYS A 122 -0.64 3.56 -25.73
N GLU A 123 -1.72 2.79 -25.58
CA GLU A 123 -2.73 2.60 -26.63
C GLU A 123 -3.73 3.77 -26.67
N GLU A 124 -4.09 4.33 -25.52
CA GLU A 124 -4.89 5.55 -25.38
C GLU A 124 -3.99 6.80 -25.36
N THR A 125 -3.58 7.28 -26.53
CA THR A 125 -2.62 8.41 -26.60
C THR A 125 -3.19 9.68 -25.96
N ALA A 126 -2.56 10.07 -24.84
CA ALA A 126 -2.27 11.45 -24.41
C ALA A 126 -3.40 12.41 -24.00
N VAL A 127 -4.37 12.03 -23.16
CA VAL A 127 -4.98 13.01 -22.23
C VAL A 127 -5.45 12.31 -20.98
N GLN A 128 -4.60 12.24 -19.95
CA GLN A 128 -4.98 12.46 -18.55
C GLN A 128 -3.78 12.13 -17.67
N SER A 129 -3.03 13.18 -17.33
CA SER A 129 -2.35 13.19 -16.04
C SER A 129 -3.45 13.09 -14.97
N ARG A 130 -3.90 11.86 -14.66
CA ARG A 130 -4.63 11.58 -13.43
C ARG A 130 -3.63 11.87 -12.32
N ALA A 131 -3.55 13.14 -11.91
CA ALA A 131 -2.98 13.52 -10.63
C ALA A 131 -3.89 12.84 -9.60
N SER A 132 -3.60 11.58 -9.32
CA SER A 132 -4.52 10.74 -8.58
C SER A 132 -4.68 11.34 -7.21
N GLY A 133 -5.85 11.91 -6.97
CA GLY A 133 -6.23 12.47 -5.68
C GLY A 133 -6.53 11.39 -4.64
N VAL A 134 -6.16 10.13 -4.90
CA VAL A 134 -6.31 9.02 -3.96
C VAL A 134 -5.36 9.24 -2.79
N THR A 135 -5.93 9.23 -1.60
CA THR A 135 -5.24 9.46 -0.34
C THR A 135 -5.04 8.16 0.41
N ILE A 136 -4.12 8.15 1.38
CA ILE A 136 -3.92 6.98 2.24
C ILE A 136 -5.16 6.71 3.10
N GLU A 137 -5.92 7.75 3.43
CA GLU A 137 -7.18 7.64 4.17
C GLU A 137 -8.29 6.99 3.34
N ASP A 138 -8.39 7.32 2.03
CA ASP A 138 -9.33 6.65 1.12
C ASP A 138 -9.05 5.15 1.04
N ILE A 139 -7.76 4.78 0.94
CA ILE A 139 -7.32 3.38 0.89
C ILE A 139 -7.65 2.68 2.21
N GLU A 140 -7.28 3.30 3.32
CA GLU A 140 -7.53 2.77 4.66
C GLU A 140 -9.02 2.49 4.90
N GLN A 141 -9.90 3.42 4.50
CA GLN A 141 -11.35 3.24 4.61
C GLN A 141 -11.84 2.03 3.80
N VAL A 142 -11.32 1.86 2.58
CA VAL A 142 -11.65 0.69 1.75
C VAL A 142 -11.16 -0.58 2.44
N LEU A 143 -9.92 -0.64 2.91
CA LEU A 143 -9.35 -1.84 3.57
C LEU A 143 -10.08 -2.21 4.87
N VAL A 144 -10.47 -1.22 5.69
CA VAL A 144 -11.27 -1.44 6.90
C VAL A 144 -12.62 -2.06 6.55
N SER A 145 -13.27 -1.65 5.46
CA SER A 145 -14.54 -2.25 5.02
C SER A 145 -14.42 -3.72 4.59
N PHE A 146 -13.21 -4.15 4.18
CA PHE A 146 -12.92 -5.56 3.92
C PHE A 146 -12.64 -6.33 5.22
N ALA A 147 -11.97 -5.71 6.20
CA ALA A 147 -11.65 -6.34 7.49
C ALA A 147 -12.88 -6.52 8.41
N SER A 148 -13.86 -5.62 8.36
CA SER A 148 -15.01 -5.60 9.27
C SER A 148 -16.03 -6.74 9.06
N GLN A 149 -15.75 -7.68 8.16
CA GLN A 149 -16.61 -8.84 7.89
C GLN A 149 -15.91 -10.18 8.03
N THR A 150 -14.66 -10.24 8.50
CA THR A 150 -14.01 -11.52 8.79
C THR A 150 -14.79 -12.15 9.95
N PRO A 151 -15.63 -13.17 9.72
CA PRO A 151 -16.56 -13.63 10.75
C PRO A 151 -15.74 -14.34 11.81
N LEU A 152 -15.77 -13.84 13.04
CA LEU A 152 -15.26 -14.55 14.21
C LEU A 152 -16.11 -15.78 14.59
N SER A 153 -17.14 -16.12 13.79
CA SER A 153 -17.95 -17.34 13.86
C SER A 153 -18.78 -17.50 12.58
N PRO A 154 -19.09 -18.74 12.11
CA PRO A 154 -20.05 -18.94 11.03
C PRO A 154 -21.48 -18.69 11.56
N PRO A 155 -22.25 -17.74 11.01
CA PRO A 155 -23.67 -17.63 11.33
C PRO A 155 -24.47 -18.76 10.64
N PRO A 156 -25.54 -19.28 11.26
CA PRO A 156 -26.41 -20.26 10.63
C PRO A 156 -27.07 -19.66 9.39
N ALA A 157 -27.13 -20.46 8.33
CA ALA A 157 -27.55 -20.10 6.99
C ALA A 157 -28.84 -19.26 6.97
N ARG A 158 -28.74 -18.02 6.48
CA ARG A 158 -29.90 -17.24 6.02
C ARG A 158 -29.60 -16.73 4.61
N PRO A 159 -30.32 -17.20 3.57
CA PRO A 159 -30.11 -16.71 2.21
C PRO A 159 -30.85 -15.39 2.01
N LEU A 160 -30.34 -14.55 1.09
CA LEU A 160 -30.96 -13.34 0.51
C LEU A 160 -30.67 -12.00 1.23
N ALA A 161 -29.41 -11.53 1.18
CA ALA A 161 -29.03 -10.10 1.28
C ALA A 161 -27.51 -9.82 1.09
N LEU A 162 -26.66 -10.84 1.04
CA LEU A 162 -25.19 -10.69 1.09
C LEU A 162 -24.51 -10.26 -0.23
N ASP A 163 -25.19 -10.37 -1.37
CA ASP A 163 -24.57 -10.06 -2.68
C ASP A 163 -24.30 -8.56 -2.89
N GLY A 164 -25.15 -7.69 -2.34
CA GLY A 164 -25.03 -6.23 -2.54
C GLY A 164 -23.79 -5.63 -1.86
N THR A 165 -23.48 -6.06 -0.63
CA THR A 165 -22.38 -5.48 0.17
C THR A 165 -21.01 -5.97 -0.31
N CYS A 166 -20.90 -7.23 -0.74
CA CYS A 166 -19.68 -7.76 -1.37
C CYS A 166 -19.40 -7.05 -2.70
N GLY A 167 -20.45 -6.85 -3.53
CA GLY A 167 -20.36 -6.09 -4.77
C GLY A 167 -19.93 -4.63 -4.56
N ALA A 168 -20.50 -3.94 -3.57
CA ALA A 168 -20.15 -2.54 -3.29
C ALA A 168 -18.68 -2.36 -2.86
N ARG A 169 -18.13 -3.26 -2.05
CA ARG A 169 -16.72 -3.21 -1.60
C ARG A 169 -15.74 -3.47 -2.72
N THR A 170 -15.98 -4.53 -3.50
CA THR A 170 -15.17 -4.84 -4.68
C THR A 170 -15.24 -3.71 -5.72
N ALA A 171 -16.39 -3.05 -5.87
CA ALA A 171 -16.52 -1.85 -6.69
C ALA A 171 -15.72 -0.65 -6.13
N SER A 172 -15.72 -0.43 -4.81
CA SER A 172 -14.87 0.62 -4.19
C SER A 172 -13.39 0.39 -4.43
N LEU A 173 -12.92 -0.85 -4.28
CA LEU A 173 -11.54 -1.22 -4.59
C LEU A 173 -11.25 -1.05 -6.09
N GLY A 174 -12.17 -1.47 -6.96
CA GLY A 174 -12.06 -1.26 -8.40
C GLY A 174 -11.93 0.21 -8.79
N ARG A 175 -12.71 1.11 -8.15
CA ARG A 175 -12.60 2.56 -8.34
C ARG A 175 -11.24 3.13 -7.96
N LEU A 176 -10.55 2.54 -6.98
CA LEU A 176 -9.17 2.94 -6.67
C LEU A 176 -8.25 2.60 -7.86
N TYR A 177 -8.29 1.37 -8.38
CA TYR A 177 -7.48 0.95 -9.52
C TYR A 177 -7.75 1.78 -10.79
N GLN A 178 -9.00 2.17 -11.05
CA GLN A 178 -9.34 3.04 -12.19
C GLN A 178 -8.73 4.45 -12.09
N ARG A 179 -8.50 4.95 -10.86
CA ARG A 179 -8.00 6.31 -10.59
C ARG A 179 -6.48 6.37 -10.41
N LEU A 180 -5.83 5.25 -10.10
CA LEU A 180 -4.40 5.20 -9.85
C LEU A 180 -3.61 5.01 -11.15
N PRO A 181 -2.46 5.67 -11.32
CA PRO A 181 -1.53 5.33 -12.41
C PRO A 181 -0.93 3.93 -12.19
N ALA A 182 -0.19 3.45 -13.20
CA ALA A 182 0.43 2.13 -13.17
C ALA A 182 1.33 1.90 -11.94
N ARG A 183 2.18 2.89 -11.64
CA ARG A 183 3.13 2.85 -10.52
C ARG A 183 2.41 2.71 -9.19
N GLU A 184 1.41 3.53 -8.94
CA GLU A 184 0.64 3.50 -7.69
C GLU A 184 -0.22 2.24 -7.62
N SER A 185 -0.75 1.75 -8.76
CA SER A 185 -1.50 0.50 -8.81
C SER A 185 -0.65 -0.70 -8.36
N LYS A 186 0.63 -0.76 -8.78
CA LYS A 186 1.62 -1.74 -8.28
C LYS A 186 1.69 -1.71 -6.75
N TRP A 187 1.91 -0.53 -6.20
CA TRP A 187 2.08 -0.36 -4.75
C TRP A 187 0.80 -0.61 -3.97
N LEU A 188 -0.38 -0.29 -4.52
CA LEU A 188 -1.66 -0.63 -3.92
C LEU A 188 -1.85 -2.16 -3.90
N THR A 189 -1.50 -2.86 -4.97
CA THR A 189 -1.56 -4.33 -5.02
C THR A 189 -0.68 -4.94 -3.95
N ARG A 190 0.58 -4.50 -3.85
CA ARG A 190 1.53 -4.95 -2.82
C ARG A 190 1.07 -4.62 -1.40
N LEU A 191 0.45 -3.46 -1.21
CA LEU A 191 -0.15 -3.06 0.07
C LEU A 191 -1.27 -4.01 0.50
N ILE A 192 -2.22 -4.31 -0.40
CA ILE A 192 -3.35 -5.21 -0.11
C ILE A 192 -2.87 -6.62 0.22
N LEU A 193 -1.86 -7.10 -0.51
CA LEU A 193 -1.24 -8.41 -0.29
C LEU A 193 -0.24 -8.41 0.87
N LYS A 194 -0.05 -7.26 1.54
CA LYS A 194 0.84 -7.06 2.69
C LYS A 194 2.27 -7.52 2.45
N SER A 195 2.79 -7.25 1.26
CA SER A 195 4.17 -7.60 0.92
C SER A 195 4.76 -6.57 -0.02
N TYR A 196 5.76 -5.83 0.48
CA TYR A 196 6.60 -4.94 -0.34
C TYR A 196 7.88 -5.60 -0.85
N SER A 197 8.02 -6.91 -0.69
CA SER A 197 9.19 -7.65 -1.16
C SER A 197 9.56 -7.29 -2.61
N PRO A 198 10.85 -7.03 -2.92
CA PRO A 198 12.03 -7.23 -2.07
C PRO A 198 12.41 -6.03 -1.19
N ILE A 199 11.61 -4.97 -1.15
CA ILE A 199 11.95 -3.74 -0.41
C ILE A 199 11.93 -3.98 1.08
N ILE A 200 12.91 -3.37 1.75
CA ILE A 200 12.93 -3.20 3.20
C ILE A 200 12.81 -1.70 3.52
N VAL A 201 11.74 -1.34 4.22
CA VAL A 201 11.57 0.01 4.78
C VAL A 201 12.27 0.05 6.14
N PRO A 202 13.23 0.96 6.38
CA PRO A 202 13.88 1.14 7.68
C PRO A 202 12.90 1.58 8.79
N ASP A 203 12.23 0.61 9.40
CA ASP A 203 11.10 0.78 10.32
C ASP A 203 11.42 1.65 11.54
N HIS A 204 12.48 1.32 12.29
CA HIS A 204 12.91 2.08 13.46
C HIS A 204 13.21 3.55 13.11
N LEU A 205 13.82 3.80 11.94
CA LEU A 205 14.10 5.17 11.48
C LEU A 205 12.80 5.92 11.16
N VAL A 206 11.85 5.27 10.48
CA VAL A 206 10.53 5.86 10.19
C VAL A 206 9.79 6.18 11.49
N TYR A 207 9.78 5.27 12.47
CA TYR A 207 9.14 5.51 13.76
C TYR A 207 9.76 6.70 14.48
N MET A 208 11.10 6.75 14.59
CA MET A 208 11.83 7.86 15.17
C MET A 208 11.53 9.21 14.50
N LEU A 209 11.50 9.24 13.16
CA LEU A 209 11.25 10.47 12.41
C LEU A 209 9.78 10.90 12.45
N TYR A 210 8.86 9.95 12.64
CA TYR A 210 7.45 10.25 12.88
C TYR A 210 7.24 10.83 14.28
N HIS A 211 7.75 10.14 15.31
CA HIS A 211 7.74 10.62 16.69
C HIS A 211 8.84 9.94 17.52
N PRO A 212 9.64 10.68 18.32
CA PRO A 212 10.80 10.11 19.04
C PRO A 212 10.48 8.94 19.96
N PHE A 213 9.32 8.96 20.62
CA PHE A 213 8.88 7.90 21.55
C PHE A 213 8.14 6.74 20.87
N LEU A 214 7.88 6.82 19.57
CA LEU A 214 7.11 5.77 18.89
C LEU A 214 7.84 4.41 18.86
N PRO A 215 9.18 4.31 18.65
CA PRO A 215 9.86 3.02 18.72
C PRO A 215 9.66 2.32 20.06
N ASP A 216 9.98 2.99 21.17
CA ASP A 216 9.88 2.44 22.52
C ASP A 216 8.43 2.03 22.85
N LEU A 217 7.47 2.83 22.40
CA LEU A 217 6.05 2.54 22.60
C LEU A 217 5.60 1.30 21.83
N LEU A 218 6.13 1.10 20.61
CA LEU A 218 5.83 -0.08 19.79
C LEU A 218 6.51 -1.36 20.27
N GLU A 219 7.52 -1.27 21.14
CA GLU A 219 8.08 -2.43 21.84
C GLU A 219 7.12 -2.96 22.92
N VAL A 220 6.36 -2.07 23.55
CA VAL A 220 5.40 -2.41 24.60
C VAL A 220 4.00 -2.70 24.05
N GLU A 221 3.54 -1.86 23.12
CA GLU A 221 2.23 -1.94 22.48
C GLU A 221 2.41 -2.09 20.96
N PRO A 222 2.42 -3.32 20.42
CA PRO A 222 2.76 -3.55 19.02
C PRO A 222 1.69 -3.05 18.03
N ASP A 223 0.46 -2.78 18.50
CA ASP A 223 -0.62 -2.25 17.68
C ASP A 223 -0.47 -0.73 17.44
N PHE A 224 -0.48 -0.32 16.16
CA PHE A 224 -0.33 1.09 15.80
C PHE A 224 -1.46 1.97 16.34
N SER A 225 -2.70 1.47 16.42
CA SER A 225 -3.83 2.28 16.89
C SER A 225 -3.70 2.56 18.38
N ALA A 226 -3.40 1.53 19.17
CA ALA A 226 -3.18 1.65 20.61
C ALA A 226 -1.93 2.49 20.93
N ALA A 227 -0.81 2.26 20.25
CA ALA A 227 0.40 3.07 20.42
C ALA A 227 0.15 4.56 20.10
N LEU A 228 -0.51 4.87 18.97
CA LEU A 228 -0.82 6.27 18.64
C LEU A 228 -1.82 6.92 19.61
N PHE A 229 -2.73 6.13 20.21
CA PHE A 229 -3.62 6.62 21.25
C PHE A 229 -2.85 7.01 22.52
N LEU A 230 -1.95 6.15 22.99
CA LEU A 230 -1.07 6.44 24.13
C LEU A 230 -0.19 7.65 23.87
N LEU A 231 0.39 7.75 22.67
CA LEU A 231 1.24 8.86 22.25
C LEU A 231 0.53 10.21 22.34
N ARG A 232 -0.74 10.27 21.93
CA ARG A 232 -1.57 11.48 22.05
C ARG A 232 -1.82 11.87 23.50
N GLY A 233 -1.98 10.88 24.39
CA GLY A 233 -2.16 11.10 25.82
C GLY A 233 -0.92 11.67 26.52
N MET A 234 0.29 11.41 26.00
CA MET A 234 1.55 11.91 26.57
C MET A 234 1.73 13.43 26.37
N ASN A 235 1.00 14.05 25.42
CA ASN A 235 1.06 15.49 25.11
C ASN A 235 2.49 16.03 24.86
N ILE A 236 3.39 15.18 24.37
CA ILE A 236 4.76 15.54 24.01
C ILE A 236 4.76 15.99 22.55
N PRO A 237 5.23 17.21 22.22
CA PRO A 237 5.35 17.62 20.83
C PRO A 237 6.41 16.77 20.13
N ALA A 238 6.11 16.31 18.91
CA ALA A 238 7.08 15.60 18.07
C ALA A 238 8.34 16.47 17.89
N LEU A 239 9.46 16.07 18.51
CA LEU A 239 10.73 16.80 18.42
C LEU A 239 11.31 16.70 17.00
N VAL A 240 11.82 17.83 16.51
CA VAL A 240 12.26 18.04 15.13
C VAL A 240 13.74 17.71 14.97
N HIS A 241 14.07 16.96 13.92
CA HIS A 241 15.32 17.10 13.17
C HIS A 241 14.99 17.31 11.69
#